data_AF-A0A9D2C7C3-F1
#
_entry.id   AF-A0A9D2C7C3-F1
#
_cell.length_a   1.000
_cell.length_b   1.000
_cell.length_c   1.000
_cell.angle_alpha   90.00
_cell.angle_beta   90.00
_cell.angle_gamma   90.00
#
_symmetry.space_group_name_H-M   'P 1'
#
loop_
_entity.id
_entity.type
_entity.pdbx_description
1 polymer ?
#
loop_
_entity_poly.entity_id
_entity_poly.type
_entity_poly.pdbx_seq_one_letter_code
_entity_poly.pdbx_strand_id
1 'polypeptide(L)'
;MKFREDGTFHILQFADIQEIPDVSEDTLRLMNAALERARPDLVVLSGDQLKGADRRFSEKGERAEETIRRIMKPVTDRKIPFAVTFGDQDRGCGFPNEEQMEIYRSLPGCVDWLNSRGQEIHHGTREGTFAIGVRSSDESRVAMAVYLFDTGAELPQGGYQPLPPGDLFWYRGVRDAFAEKNGGPVPGIVFQHMPLPEYYRLLKRTDRRTKGAVRAYRTHAGEYYLPDPARCRAGRLLEAVSVPDSAGREFEALHELGDIFAVYCGHDHRNSLVGRWLGVDLGYTPSCGFNDYGDGVNRAAREFVFHEEAPAAYETRLLSYRELVGEKAAKPVRDFFYRFCPATKEEAAEKAGRALLLTGFTCLAGGTALQAYRSRLRKRKQRKGRS
;
A
#
# COMPACT_ATOMS: atom_id res chain seq x y z
N MET A 1 7.42 -10.73 -22.36
CA MET A 1 8.03 -9.61 -21.62
C MET A 1 9.50 -9.92 -21.43
N LYS A 2 10.34 -8.97 -21.77
CA LYS A 2 11.79 -9.11 -21.71
C LYS A 2 12.44 -7.78 -21.38
N PHE A 3 13.66 -7.81 -20.88
CA PHE A 3 14.52 -6.63 -20.80
C PHE A 3 14.67 -5.99 -22.18
N ARG A 4 14.73 -4.66 -22.21
CA ARG A 4 14.95 -3.87 -23.42
C ARG A 4 16.34 -4.10 -23.98
N GLU A 5 16.58 -3.66 -25.22
CA GLU A 5 17.90 -3.74 -25.86
C GLU A 5 18.97 -2.93 -25.12
N ASP A 6 18.58 -1.90 -24.37
CA ASP A 6 19.48 -1.13 -23.49
C ASP A 6 19.76 -1.80 -22.13
N GLY A 7 19.24 -3.03 -21.94
CA GLY A 7 19.42 -3.80 -20.71
C GLY A 7 18.50 -3.38 -19.57
N THR A 8 17.54 -2.47 -19.77
CA THR A 8 16.62 -2.02 -18.71
C THR A 8 15.26 -2.71 -18.76
N PHE A 9 14.61 -2.82 -17.60
CA PHE A 9 13.19 -3.19 -17.50
C PHE A 9 12.54 -2.31 -16.45
N HIS A 10 11.40 -1.70 -16.78
CA HIS A 10 10.73 -0.74 -15.92
C HIS A 10 9.40 -1.29 -15.40
N ILE A 11 9.22 -1.29 -14.09
CA ILE A 11 7.93 -1.57 -13.45
C ILE A 11 7.39 -0.28 -12.84
N LEU A 12 6.11 0.01 -13.04
CA LEU A 12 5.39 1.05 -12.31
C LEU A 12 4.33 0.41 -11.42
N GLN A 13 4.47 0.58 -10.11
CA GLN A 13 3.51 0.10 -9.13
C GLN A 13 2.51 1.21 -8.76
N PHE A 14 1.23 0.87 -8.85
CA PHE A 14 0.14 1.61 -8.22
C PHE A 14 -0.42 0.79 -7.06
N ALA A 15 -0.47 1.39 -5.88
CA ALA A 15 -1.06 0.82 -4.68
C ALA A 15 -2.22 1.69 -4.20
N ASP A 16 -3.23 1.08 -3.60
CA ASP A 16 -4.31 1.77 -2.90
C ASP A 16 -4.92 2.90 -3.75
N ILE A 17 -5.35 2.54 -4.97
CA ILE A 17 -6.07 3.46 -5.84
C ILE A 17 -7.43 3.80 -5.18
N GLN A 18 -8.03 2.84 -4.48
CA GLN A 18 -9.25 2.98 -3.68
C GLN A 18 -10.26 3.96 -4.26
N GLU A 19 -10.57 3.73 -5.53
CA GLU A 19 -11.54 4.55 -6.22
C GLU A 19 -12.96 4.05 -5.97
N ILE A 20 -13.88 4.96 -6.21
CA ILE A 20 -15.32 4.79 -6.09
C ILE A 20 -15.92 5.00 -7.49
N PRO A 21 -17.23 4.76 -7.68
CA PRO A 21 -17.84 5.00 -9.00
C PRO A 21 -17.66 6.44 -9.53
N ASP A 22 -17.59 7.44 -8.64
CA ASP A 22 -17.19 8.81 -8.98
C ASP A 22 -15.66 8.97 -8.91
N VAL A 23 -14.98 8.35 -9.88
CA VAL A 23 -13.50 8.28 -9.95
C VAL A 23 -12.89 9.69 -9.93
N SER A 24 -11.92 9.91 -9.05
CA SER A 24 -11.28 11.22 -8.91
C SER A 24 -10.40 11.56 -10.12
N GLU A 25 -10.63 12.74 -10.70
CA GLU A 25 -9.78 13.27 -11.77
C GLU A 25 -8.32 13.46 -11.34
N ASP A 26 -8.08 13.76 -10.06
CA ASP A 26 -6.70 13.86 -9.55
C ASP A 26 -5.96 12.52 -9.55
N THR A 27 -6.69 11.41 -9.31
CA THR A 27 -6.13 10.06 -9.43
C THR A 27 -5.74 9.77 -10.86
N LEU A 28 -6.65 10.06 -11.81
CA LEU A 28 -6.37 9.87 -13.23
C LEU A 28 -5.21 10.76 -13.71
N ARG A 29 -5.10 12.01 -13.22
CA ARG A 29 -3.98 12.90 -13.53
C ARG A 29 -2.65 12.34 -13.03
N LEU A 30 -2.61 11.84 -11.79
CA LEU A 30 -1.41 11.20 -11.24
C LEU A 30 -1.02 9.98 -12.07
N MET A 31 -1.96 9.09 -12.34
CA MET A 31 -1.71 7.87 -13.11
C MET A 31 -1.19 8.19 -14.51
N ASN A 32 -1.84 9.11 -15.24
CA ASN A 32 -1.38 9.53 -16.57
C ASN A 32 0.03 10.11 -16.54
N ALA A 33 0.30 11.05 -15.62
CA ALA A 33 1.61 11.70 -15.52
C ALA A 33 2.72 10.72 -15.10
N ALA A 34 2.42 9.78 -14.20
CA ALA A 34 3.36 8.75 -13.76
C ALA A 34 3.68 7.78 -14.91
N LEU A 35 2.68 7.33 -15.67
CA LEU A 35 2.87 6.48 -16.85
C LEU A 35 3.70 7.19 -17.94
N GLU A 36 3.47 8.48 -18.16
CA GLU A 36 4.23 9.29 -19.12
C GLU A 36 5.69 9.48 -18.68
N ARG A 37 5.92 9.70 -17.38
CA ARG A 37 7.27 9.86 -16.83
C ARG A 37 8.06 8.55 -16.85
N ALA A 38 7.46 7.47 -16.38
CA ALA A 38 8.15 6.19 -16.20
C ALA A 38 8.31 5.40 -17.51
N ARG A 39 7.32 5.50 -18.42
CA ARG A 39 7.21 4.66 -19.62
C ARG A 39 7.48 3.18 -19.29
N PRO A 40 6.67 2.58 -18.41
CA PRO A 40 6.97 1.25 -17.88
C PRO A 40 6.74 0.13 -18.90
N ASP A 41 7.47 -0.97 -18.75
CA ASP A 41 7.27 -2.21 -19.50
C ASP A 41 6.18 -3.08 -18.86
N LEU A 42 5.92 -2.88 -17.57
CA LEU A 42 4.87 -3.54 -16.79
C LEU A 42 4.28 -2.58 -15.75
N VAL A 43 2.95 -2.53 -15.67
CA VAL A 43 2.24 -1.93 -14.53
C VAL A 43 1.86 -3.03 -13.53
N VAL A 44 2.11 -2.79 -12.25
CA VAL A 44 1.65 -3.68 -11.16
C VAL A 44 0.62 -2.93 -10.32
N LEU A 45 -0.58 -3.50 -10.19
CA LEU A 45 -1.59 -3.07 -9.23
C LEU A 45 -1.48 -3.95 -7.99
N SER A 46 -1.07 -3.38 -6.86
CA SER A 46 -0.73 -4.14 -5.65
C SER A 46 -1.84 -4.12 -4.58
N GLY A 47 -3.08 -4.36 -5.00
CA GLY A 47 -4.25 -4.38 -4.13
C GLY A 47 -4.94 -3.02 -3.94
N ASP A 48 -6.16 -3.09 -3.42
CA ASP A 48 -7.04 -1.97 -3.08
C ASP A 48 -7.23 -1.01 -4.25
N GLN A 49 -7.64 -1.55 -5.39
CA GLN A 49 -8.03 -0.74 -6.52
C GLN A 49 -9.37 -0.04 -6.26
N LEU A 50 -10.30 -0.73 -5.58
CA LEU A 50 -11.62 -0.23 -5.25
C LEU A 50 -11.74 0.06 -3.75
N LYS A 51 -12.41 1.16 -3.41
CA LYS A 51 -12.85 1.43 -2.04
C LYS A 51 -14.12 0.63 -1.76
N GLY A 52 -13.99 -0.69 -1.64
CA GLY A 52 -15.14 -1.59 -1.74
C GLY A 52 -16.25 -1.31 -0.73
N ALA A 53 -15.93 -0.89 0.50
CA ALA A 53 -16.92 -0.56 1.51
C ALA A 53 -17.77 0.70 1.21
N ASP A 54 -17.51 1.42 0.11
CA ASP A 54 -18.30 2.58 -0.27
C ASP A 54 -19.72 2.20 -0.74
N ARG A 55 -20.73 2.82 -0.14
CA ARG A 55 -22.16 2.56 -0.40
C ARG A 55 -22.61 2.79 -1.84
N ARG A 56 -21.78 3.43 -2.66
CA ARG A 56 -22.08 3.62 -4.09
C ARG A 56 -21.82 2.37 -4.90
N PHE A 57 -21.02 1.43 -4.43
CA PHE A 57 -20.97 0.10 -5.04
C PHE A 57 -22.29 -0.62 -4.78
N SER A 58 -22.84 -1.23 -5.83
CA SER A 58 -24.08 -2.01 -5.77
C SER A 58 -23.75 -3.50 -5.69
N GLU A 59 -24.67 -4.29 -5.13
CA GLU A 59 -24.52 -5.75 -4.98
C GLU A 59 -24.39 -6.52 -6.31
N LYS A 60 -24.51 -5.86 -7.47
CA LYS A 60 -24.50 -6.51 -8.80
C LYS A 60 -23.23 -6.23 -9.62
N GLY A 61 -22.18 -5.65 -9.03
CA GLY A 61 -20.86 -5.54 -9.66
C GLY A 61 -20.73 -4.54 -10.83
N GLU A 62 -21.81 -4.12 -11.50
CA GLU A 62 -21.78 -3.21 -12.67
C GLU A 62 -20.95 -1.94 -12.42
N ARG A 63 -21.12 -1.32 -11.24
CA ARG A 63 -20.36 -0.12 -10.86
C ARG A 63 -18.90 -0.42 -10.53
N ALA A 64 -18.60 -1.61 -10.00
CA ALA A 64 -17.22 -2.05 -9.80
C ALA A 64 -16.54 -2.22 -11.16
N GLU A 65 -17.21 -2.84 -12.13
CA GLU A 65 -16.71 -2.96 -13.50
C GLU A 65 -16.46 -1.61 -14.16
N GLU A 66 -17.43 -0.70 -14.14
CA GLU A 66 -17.27 0.64 -14.71
C GLU A 66 -16.08 1.38 -14.06
N THR A 67 -15.94 1.25 -12.73
CA THR A 67 -14.83 1.86 -11.98
C THR A 67 -13.50 1.27 -12.41
N ILE A 68 -13.37 -0.07 -12.45
CA ILE A 68 -12.16 -0.78 -12.90
C ILE A 68 -11.78 -0.34 -14.32
N ARG A 69 -12.76 -0.34 -15.25
CA ARG A 69 -12.51 0.08 -16.64
C ARG A 69 -12.03 1.54 -16.71
N ARG A 70 -12.58 2.42 -15.88
CA ARG A 70 -12.19 3.84 -15.82
C ARG A 70 -10.79 4.04 -15.26
N ILE A 71 -10.44 3.41 -14.13
CA ILE A 71 -9.09 3.52 -13.54
C ILE A 71 -8.02 2.86 -14.42
N MET A 72 -8.38 1.83 -15.19
CA MET A 72 -7.45 1.14 -16.09
C MET A 72 -7.27 1.81 -17.44
N LYS A 73 -8.15 2.74 -17.83
CA LYS A 73 -8.08 3.44 -19.11
C LYS A 73 -6.70 4.08 -19.39
N PRO A 74 -6.03 4.76 -18.44
CA PRO A 74 -4.68 5.29 -18.66
C PRO A 74 -3.64 4.22 -19.07
N VAL A 75 -3.77 3.00 -18.55
CA VAL A 75 -2.85 1.88 -18.82
C VAL A 75 -3.20 1.22 -20.16
N THR A 76 -4.48 0.92 -20.38
CA THR A 76 -4.96 0.20 -21.57
C THR A 76 -4.86 1.04 -22.84
N ASP A 77 -5.13 2.34 -22.79
CA ASP A 77 -4.95 3.26 -23.93
C ASP A 77 -3.49 3.30 -24.41
N ARG A 78 -2.54 3.15 -23.47
CA ARG A 78 -1.10 3.10 -23.75
C ARG A 78 -0.60 1.71 -24.13
N LYS A 79 -1.48 0.69 -24.09
CA LYS A 79 -1.16 -0.72 -24.40
C LYS A 79 -0.03 -1.29 -23.54
N ILE A 80 0.09 -0.81 -22.31
CA ILE A 80 1.11 -1.27 -21.37
C ILE A 80 0.63 -2.58 -20.73
N PRO A 81 1.45 -3.65 -20.72
CA PRO A 81 1.14 -4.85 -19.97
C PRO A 81 0.89 -4.55 -18.48
N PHE A 82 -0.07 -5.22 -17.86
CA PHE A 82 -0.34 -5.03 -16.45
C PHE A 82 -0.67 -6.32 -15.71
N ALA A 83 -0.26 -6.37 -14.44
CA ALA A 83 -0.50 -7.45 -13.50
C ALA A 83 -1.27 -6.91 -12.30
N VAL A 84 -2.18 -7.72 -11.75
CA VAL A 84 -3.08 -7.30 -10.66
C VAL A 84 -3.04 -8.31 -9.54
N THR A 85 -2.89 -7.82 -8.31
CA THR A 85 -3.28 -8.54 -7.11
C THR A 85 -4.25 -7.69 -6.29
N PHE A 86 -4.85 -8.30 -5.27
CA PHE A 86 -5.96 -7.75 -4.54
C PHE A 86 -5.58 -7.39 -3.10
N GLY A 87 -6.29 -6.40 -2.56
CA GLY A 87 -6.21 -5.99 -1.16
C GLY A 87 -7.48 -6.33 -0.39
N ASP A 88 -7.51 -5.95 0.89
CA ASP A 88 -8.61 -6.28 1.78
C ASP A 88 -9.90 -5.50 1.47
N GLN A 89 -9.82 -4.36 0.79
CA GLN A 89 -10.99 -3.54 0.44
C GLN A 89 -11.65 -3.99 -0.87
N ASP A 90 -10.93 -4.64 -1.79
CA ASP A 90 -11.43 -4.92 -3.13
C ASP A 90 -12.70 -5.77 -3.12
N ARG A 91 -12.78 -6.79 -2.25
CA ARG A 91 -13.97 -7.66 -2.09
C ARG A 91 -15.16 -6.94 -1.44
N GLY A 92 -14.91 -5.80 -0.78
CA GLY A 92 -15.92 -5.06 -0.03
C GLY A 92 -17.03 -4.47 -0.91
N CYS A 93 -16.81 -4.37 -2.24
CA CYS A 93 -17.79 -3.82 -3.19
C CYS A 93 -18.98 -4.74 -3.49
N GLY A 94 -19.03 -5.92 -2.88
CA GLY A 94 -20.05 -6.94 -3.16
C GLY A 94 -19.76 -7.75 -4.42
N PHE A 95 -18.54 -7.65 -4.96
CA PHE A 95 -18.10 -8.36 -6.16
C PHE A 95 -16.81 -9.14 -5.84
N PRO A 96 -16.80 -10.49 -5.93
CA PRO A 96 -15.64 -11.31 -5.57
C PRO A 96 -14.40 -11.02 -6.42
N ASN A 97 -13.21 -11.31 -5.89
CA ASN A 97 -11.95 -11.13 -6.63
C ASN A 97 -11.93 -11.94 -7.93
N GLU A 98 -12.54 -13.12 -7.94
CA GLU A 98 -12.66 -13.98 -9.11
C GLU A 98 -13.42 -13.29 -10.24
N GLU A 99 -14.55 -12.66 -9.93
CA GLU A 99 -15.33 -11.92 -10.92
C GLU A 99 -14.65 -10.61 -11.32
N GLN A 100 -13.97 -9.93 -10.39
CA GLN A 100 -13.12 -8.78 -10.70
C GLN A 100 -11.98 -9.15 -11.66
N MET A 101 -11.35 -10.31 -11.43
CA MET A 101 -10.27 -10.79 -12.27
C MET A 101 -10.74 -11.02 -13.71
N GLU A 102 -11.95 -11.53 -13.92
CA GLU A 102 -12.53 -11.66 -15.27
C GLU A 102 -12.67 -10.31 -15.99
N ILE A 103 -12.97 -9.23 -15.27
CA ILE A 103 -12.97 -7.89 -15.85
C ILE A 103 -11.56 -7.50 -16.28
N TYR A 104 -10.56 -7.66 -15.40
CA TYR A 104 -9.16 -7.35 -15.73
C TYR A 104 -8.67 -8.17 -16.93
N ARG A 105 -8.99 -9.46 -16.96
CA ARG A 105 -8.70 -10.38 -18.06
C ARG A 105 -9.31 -9.94 -19.40
N SER A 106 -10.49 -9.30 -19.36
CA SER A 106 -11.13 -8.72 -20.55
C SER A 106 -10.42 -7.47 -21.10
N LEU A 107 -9.53 -6.84 -20.32
CA LEU A 107 -8.82 -5.64 -20.73
C LEU A 107 -7.53 -5.97 -21.51
N PRO A 108 -7.22 -5.19 -22.56
CA PRO A 108 -6.00 -5.41 -23.34
C PRO A 108 -4.76 -5.15 -22.48
N GLY A 109 -3.81 -6.08 -22.52
CA GLY A 109 -2.56 -5.99 -21.77
C GLY A 109 -2.56 -6.72 -20.43
N CYS A 110 -3.67 -7.33 -20.00
CA CYS A 110 -3.68 -8.14 -18.80
C CYS A 110 -2.70 -9.32 -18.95
N VAL A 111 -1.72 -9.38 -18.05
CA VAL A 111 -0.66 -10.39 -18.10
C VAL A 111 -1.20 -11.78 -17.84
N ASP A 112 -2.24 -11.92 -17.02
CA ASP A 112 -2.77 -13.21 -16.56
C ASP A 112 -3.09 -14.20 -17.70
N TRP A 113 -3.47 -13.73 -18.91
CA TRP A 113 -3.72 -14.60 -20.08
C TRP A 113 -2.56 -14.76 -21.07
N LEU A 114 -1.42 -14.09 -20.84
CA LEU A 114 -0.31 -14.08 -21.81
C LEU A 114 0.43 -15.43 -21.89
N ASN A 115 0.16 -16.38 -20.99
CA ASN A 115 0.66 -17.76 -21.06
C ASN A 115 0.41 -18.40 -22.44
N SER A 116 -0.79 -18.18 -22.99
CA SER A 116 -1.19 -18.66 -24.33
C SER A 116 -0.34 -18.11 -25.48
N ARG A 117 0.49 -17.09 -25.22
CA ARG A 117 1.35 -16.41 -26.19
C ARG A 117 2.84 -16.60 -25.90
N GLY A 118 3.21 -17.59 -25.08
CA GLY A 118 4.60 -17.97 -24.81
C GLY A 118 5.30 -17.18 -23.69
N GLN A 119 4.59 -16.27 -23.01
CA GLN A 119 5.07 -15.65 -21.78
C GLN A 119 5.03 -16.70 -20.66
N GLU A 120 6.11 -16.85 -19.88
CA GLU A 120 6.09 -17.77 -18.73
C GLU A 120 5.37 -17.13 -17.55
N ILE A 121 4.22 -17.69 -17.19
CA ILE A 121 3.41 -17.31 -16.02
C ILE A 121 3.00 -18.57 -15.28
N HIS A 122 3.17 -18.55 -13.97
CA HIS A 122 2.72 -19.63 -13.09
C HIS A 122 1.59 -19.10 -12.22
N HIS A 123 0.40 -19.70 -12.27
CA HIS A 123 -0.75 -19.28 -11.45
C HIS A 123 -0.73 -20.00 -10.11
N GLY A 124 -1.08 -19.26 -9.05
CA GLY A 124 -1.13 -19.71 -7.67
C GLY A 124 -2.44 -20.33 -7.24
N THR A 125 -2.66 -20.40 -5.93
CA THR A 125 -3.82 -21.08 -5.35
C THR A 125 -5.11 -20.27 -5.42
N ARG A 126 -5.04 -19.00 -5.82
CA ARG A 126 -6.16 -18.07 -5.96
C ARG A 126 -5.86 -16.96 -6.96
N GLU A 127 -6.92 -16.25 -7.35
CA GLU A 127 -6.82 -15.11 -8.25
C GLU A 127 -5.98 -13.98 -7.65
N GLY A 128 -5.15 -13.35 -8.48
CA GLY A 128 -4.19 -12.34 -8.03
C GLY A 128 -2.90 -12.90 -7.38
N THR A 129 -2.75 -14.22 -7.28
CA THR A 129 -1.48 -14.88 -6.91
C THR A 129 -0.87 -15.55 -8.13
N PHE A 130 0.27 -15.03 -8.63
CA PHE A 130 0.98 -15.61 -9.77
C PHE A 130 2.42 -15.09 -9.87
N ALA A 131 3.24 -15.77 -10.67
CA ALA A 131 4.61 -15.36 -10.95
C ALA A 131 4.83 -15.18 -12.45
N ILE A 132 5.65 -14.20 -12.82
CA ILE A 132 5.99 -13.84 -14.19
C ILE A 132 7.50 -14.00 -14.38
N GLY A 133 7.92 -14.75 -15.39
CA GLY A 133 9.33 -14.79 -15.83
C GLY A 133 9.65 -13.66 -16.81
N VAL A 134 10.45 -12.68 -16.41
CA VAL A 134 10.96 -11.63 -17.31
C VAL A 134 12.21 -12.15 -18.01
N ARG A 135 12.16 -12.27 -19.34
CA ARG A 135 13.26 -12.80 -20.14
C ARG A 135 14.41 -11.79 -20.28
N SER A 136 15.64 -12.29 -20.46
CA SER A 136 16.76 -11.48 -20.96
C SER A 136 16.42 -10.82 -22.30
N SER A 137 17.15 -9.76 -22.67
CA SER A 137 16.96 -9.04 -23.94
C SER A 137 17.10 -9.94 -25.18
N ASP A 138 18.01 -10.92 -25.12
CA ASP A 138 18.24 -11.97 -26.12
C ASP A 138 17.26 -13.16 -26.01
N GLU A 139 16.36 -13.14 -25.03
CA GLU A 139 15.35 -14.15 -24.74
C GLU A 139 15.88 -15.55 -24.37
N SER A 140 17.19 -15.70 -24.17
CA SER A 140 17.84 -16.98 -23.89
C SER A 140 17.52 -17.57 -22.52
N ARG A 141 17.16 -16.72 -21.55
CA ARG A 141 16.95 -17.11 -20.15
C ARG A 141 15.89 -16.27 -19.44
N VAL A 142 15.45 -16.70 -18.26
CA VAL A 142 14.65 -15.85 -17.37
C VAL A 142 15.61 -15.02 -16.52
N ALA A 143 15.65 -13.72 -16.76
CA ALA A 143 16.58 -12.82 -16.10
C ALA A 143 16.08 -12.34 -14.73
N MET A 144 14.76 -12.27 -14.53
CA MET A 144 14.15 -11.86 -13.27
C MET A 144 12.75 -12.48 -13.13
N ALA A 145 12.35 -12.81 -11.91
CA ALA A 145 10.99 -13.24 -11.59
C ALA A 145 10.23 -12.13 -10.85
N VAL A 146 8.97 -11.91 -11.24
CA VAL A 146 8.05 -11.00 -10.54
C VAL A 146 6.94 -11.82 -9.93
N TYR A 147 6.81 -11.79 -8.60
CA TYR A 147 5.79 -12.50 -7.85
C TYR A 147 4.71 -11.54 -7.38
N LEU A 148 3.46 -11.95 -7.53
CA LEU A 148 2.30 -11.28 -6.96
C LEU A 148 1.60 -12.25 -5.99
N PHE A 149 1.22 -11.77 -4.82
CA PHE A 149 0.45 -12.54 -3.84
C PHE A 149 -0.84 -11.79 -3.45
N ASP A 150 -2.00 -12.45 -3.64
CA ASP A 150 -3.22 -12.09 -2.91
C ASP A 150 -3.05 -12.60 -1.46
N THR A 151 -2.63 -11.67 -0.60
CA THR A 151 -2.39 -11.89 0.83
C THR A 151 -3.67 -12.12 1.64
N GLY A 152 -4.84 -12.07 1.00
CA GLY A 152 -6.13 -12.28 1.64
C GLY A 152 -6.69 -11.03 2.32
N ALA A 153 -7.83 -11.21 2.98
CA ALA A 153 -8.62 -10.13 3.58
C ALA A 153 -8.58 -10.17 5.12
N GLU A 154 -9.24 -9.19 5.75
CA GLU A 154 -9.46 -9.13 7.20
C GLU A 154 -10.08 -10.42 7.78
N LEU A 155 -9.67 -10.76 9.00
CA LEU A 155 -10.32 -11.77 9.82
C LEU A 155 -11.75 -11.34 10.20
N PRO A 156 -12.72 -12.27 10.31
CA PRO A 156 -14.08 -11.93 10.76
C PRO A 156 -14.14 -11.25 12.14
N GLN A 157 -13.13 -11.49 12.98
CA GLN A 157 -13.01 -10.89 14.32
C GLN A 157 -12.22 -9.56 14.32
N GLY A 158 -11.77 -9.09 13.15
CA GLY A 158 -10.78 -8.03 13.00
C GLY A 158 -9.34 -8.58 13.04
N GLY A 159 -8.41 -7.85 12.42
CA GLY A 159 -7.01 -8.26 12.24
C GLY A 159 -6.74 -8.90 10.88
N TYR A 160 -5.48 -9.21 10.60
CA TYR A 160 -5.07 -9.72 9.29
C TYR A 160 -4.46 -11.13 9.38
N GLN A 161 -4.76 -11.97 8.40
CA GLN A 161 -4.19 -13.33 8.31
C GLN A 161 -2.78 -13.29 7.69
N PRO A 162 -1.87 -14.19 8.12
CA PRO A 162 -0.64 -14.43 7.39
C PRO A 162 -0.92 -15.12 6.05
N LEU A 163 0.01 -15.02 5.10
CA LEU A 163 -0.09 -15.70 3.82
C LEU A 163 -0.31 -17.23 4.03
N PRO A 164 -1.33 -17.83 3.39
CA PRO A 164 -1.64 -19.24 3.60
C PRO A 164 -0.51 -20.20 3.23
N PRO A 165 -0.34 -21.33 3.95
CA PRO A 165 0.72 -22.31 3.66
C PRO A 165 0.70 -22.84 2.22
N GLY A 166 -0.47 -22.93 1.59
CA GLY A 166 -0.61 -23.36 0.19
C GLY A 166 0.10 -22.41 -0.79
N ASP A 167 0.06 -21.11 -0.55
CA ASP A 167 0.76 -20.12 -1.39
C ASP A 167 2.28 -20.19 -1.18
N LEU A 168 2.73 -20.47 0.05
CA LEU A 168 4.15 -20.70 0.32
C LEU A 168 4.68 -21.98 -0.33
N PHE A 169 3.87 -23.04 -0.36
CA PHE A 169 4.21 -24.27 -1.06
C PHE A 169 4.28 -24.05 -2.58
N TRP A 170 3.26 -23.37 -3.12
CA TRP A 170 3.23 -22.98 -4.53
C TRP A 170 4.45 -22.12 -4.91
N TYR A 171 4.76 -21.08 -4.12
CA TYR A 171 5.90 -20.20 -4.34
C TYR A 171 7.21 -20.99 -4.46
N ARG A 172 7.47 -21.91 -3.52
CA ARG A 172 8.68 -22.75 -3.56
C ARG A 172 8.72 -23.58 -4.83
N GLY A 173 7.61 -24.21 -5.21
CA GLY A 173 7.53 -24.99 -6.46
C GLY A 173 7.82 -24.15 -7.70
N VAL A 174 7.29 -22.93 -7.80
CA VAL A 174 7.53 -22.02 -8.93
C VAL A 174 8.96 -21.49 -8.95
N ARG A 175 9.50 -21.09 -7.79
CA ARG A 175 10.91 -20.70 -7.62
C ARG A 175 11.84 -21.80 -8.12
N ASP A 176 11.60 -23.03 -7.68
CA ASP A 176 12.44 -24.19 -8.03
C ASP A 176 12.31 -24.50 -9.53
N ALA A 177 11.11 -24.37 -10.12
CA ALA A 177 10.89 -24.54 -11.56
C ALA A 177 11.61 -23.47 -12.40
N PHE A 178 11.63 -22.21 -11.96
CA PHE A 178 12.43 -21.18 -12.61
C PHE A 178 13.92 -21.52 -12.53
N ALA A 179 14.40 -21.94 -11.35
CA ALA A 179 15.80 -22.26 -11.15
C ALA A 179 16.25 -23.46 -12.00
N GLU A 180 15.44 -24.51 -12.08
CA GLU A 180 15.72 -25.71 -12.88
C GLU A 180 15.87 -25.37 -14.37
N LYS A 181 14.92 -24.61 -14.93
CA LYS A 181 14.97 -24.19 -16.34
C LYS A 181 16.14 -23.25 -16.64
N ASN A 182 16.53 -22.44 -15.67
CA ASN A 182 17.56 -21.42 -15.83
C ASN A 182 18.98 -21.94 -15.50
N GLY A 183 19.11 -23.17 -14.99
CA GLY A 183 20.39 -23.73 -14.53
C GLY A 183 20.91 -23.11 -13.22
N GLY A 184 20.06 -22.43 -12.46
CA GLY A 184 20.41 -21.75 -11.21
C GLY A 184 19.35 -20.74 -10.77
N PRO A 185 19.42 -20.21 -9.53
CA PRO A 185 18.41 -19.29 -8.99
C PRO A 185 18.14 -18.08 -9.88
N VAL A 186 16.87 -17.69 -9.99
CA VAL A 186 16.43 -16.50 -10.71
C VAL A 186 16.15 -15.39 -9.69
N PRO A 187 16.74 -14.19 -9.82
CA PRO A 187 16.49 -13.11 -8.86
C PRO A 187 15.03 -12.66 -8.93
N GLY A 188 14.40 -12.52 -7.77
CA GLY A 188 12.97 -12.28 -7.64
C GLY A 188 12.59 -11.01 -6.88
N ILE A 189 11.51 -10.36 -7.32
CA ILE A 189 10.83 -9.29 -6.57
C ILE A 189 9.38 -9.69 -6.29
N VAL A 190 8.90 -9.36 -5.10
CA VAL A 190 7.52 -9.61 -4.66
C VAL A 190 6.73 -8.30 -4.57
N PHE A 191 5.52 -8.32 -5.10
CA PHE A 191 4.50 -7.31 -4.90
C PHE A 191 3.28 -7.92 -4.22
N GLN A 192 2.82 -7.30 -3.15
CA GLN A 192 1.65 -7.75 -2.41
C GLN A 192 0.92 -6.57 -1.78
N HIS A 193 -0.26 -6.79 -1.23
CA HIS A 193 -1.00 -5.72 -0.57
C HIS A 193 -0.52 -5.51 0.87
N MET A 194 -0.55 -6.58 1.69
CA MET A 194 -0.26 -6.52 3.12
C MET A 194 1.26 -6.47 3.41
N PRO A 195 1.74 -5.62 4.34
CA PRO A 195 3.13 -5.63 4.77
C PRO A 195 3.48 -6.88 5.58
N LEU A 196 4.73 -7.34 5.47
CA LEU A 196 5.27 -8.40 6.30
C LEU A 196 5.48 -7.94 7.75
N PRO A 197 5.38 -8.84 8.76
CA PRO A 197 5.81 -8.56 10.14
C PRO A 197 7.21 -7.94 10.24
N GLU A 198 8.12 -8.30 9.34
CA GLU A 198 9.49 -7.82 9.27
C GLU A 198 9.63 -6.33 8.97
N TYR A 199 8.58 -5.64 8.51
CA TYR A 199 8.60 -4.18 8.40
C TYR A 199 8.88 -3.50 9.75
N TYR A 200 8.45 -4.09 10.88
CA TYR A 200 8.83 -3.61 12.21
C TYR A 200 10.33 -3.74 12.50
N ARG A 201 11.06 -4.62 11.79
CA ARG A 201 12.52 -4.69 11.87
C ARG A 201 13.16 -3.47 11.24
N LEU A 202 12.49 -2.72 10.38
CA LEU A 202 13.02 -1.46 9.85
C LEU A 202 12.85 -0.29 10.84
N LEU A 203 12.17 -0.50 11.97
CA LEU A 203 11.79 0.54 12.89
C LEU A 203 12.53 0.44 14.21
N LYS A 204 12.74 1.59 14.84
CA LYS A 204 13.28 1.72 16.20
C LYS A 204 12.16 2.10 17.16
N ARG A 205 11.93 1.28 18.18
CA ARG A 205 11.01 1.60 19.27
C ARG A 205 11.50 2.83 20.04
N THR A 206 10.59 3.72 20.38
CA THR A 206 10.88 4.99 21.05
C THR A 206 9.79 5.37 22.05
N ASP A 207 10.00 6.46 22.79
CA ASP A 207 9.00 7.03 23.69
C ASP A 207 7.87 7.73 22.94
N ARG A 208 6.64 7.67 23.50
CA ARG A 208 5.45 8.38 22.99
C ARG A 208 5.66 9.88 22.76
N ARG A 209 6.57 10.51 23.51
CA ARG A 209 6.85 11.95 23.44
C ARG A 209 7.86 12.31 22.36
N THR A 210 8.48 11.32 21.72
CA THR A 210 9.45 11.55 20.66
C THR A 210 8.77 12.19 19.46
N LYS A 211 9.34 13.29 18.95
CA LYS A 211 8.77 14.01 17.81
C LYS A 211 8.73 13.09 16.58
N GLY A 212 7.56 13.02 15.94
CA GLY A 212 7.36 12.19 14.75
C GLY A 212 7.13 10.70 15.03
N ALA A 213 7.13 10.27 16.30
CA ALA A 213 6.86 8.88 16.62
C ALA A 213 5.44 8.48 16.23
N VAL A 214 5.34 7.35 15.55
CA VAL A 214 4.09 6.76 15.11
C VAL A 214 3.67 5.71 16.13
N ARG A 215 2.42 5.76 16.58
CA ARG A 215 1.85 4.76 17.48
C ARG A 215 1.51 3.51 16.67
N ALA A 216 1.84 2.34 17.21
CA ALA A 216 1.41 1.06 16.66
C ALA A 216 0.16 0.51 17.37
N TYR A 217 -0.53 -0.39 16.67
CA TYR A 217 -1.78 -1.02 17.09
C TYR A 217 -1.65 -2.55 17.02
N ARG A 218 -2.70 -3.26 17.42
CA ARG A 218 -2.80 -4.73 17.36
C ARG A 218 -1.62 -5.43 18.04
N THR A 219 -0.83 -6.23 17.32
CA THR A 219 0.31 -7.00 17.85
C THR A 219 1.39 -6.13 18.51
N HIS A 220 1.43 -4.84 18.19
CA HIS A 220 2.34 -3.84 18.75
C HIS A 220 1.61 -2.74 19.54
N ALA A 221 0.43 -3.05 20.10
CA ALA A 221 -0.42 -2.07 20.77
C ALA A 221 0.29 -1.28 21.87
N GLY A 222 0.26 0.04 21.76
CA GLY A 222 0.82 0.96 22.77
C GLY A 222 2.32 1.23 22.59
N GLU A 223 2.95 0.61 21.60
CA GLU A 223 4.32 0.88 21.21
C GLU A 223 4.39 2.09 20.25
N TYR A 224 5.56 2.73 20.19
CA TYR A 224 5.81 3.90 19.38
C TYR A 224 7.10 3.73 18.60
N TYR A 225 7.10 4.13 17.33
CA TYR A 225 8.17 3.82 16.40
C TYR A 225 8.61 5.03 15.58
N LEU A 226 9.89 5.03 15.22
CA LEU A 226 10.47 5.85 14.16
C LEU A 226 11.21 4.94 13.17
N PRO A 227 11.42 5.37 11.91
CA PRO A 227 12.36 4.69 11.02
C PRO A 227 13.74 4.54 11.67
N ASP A 228 14.32 3.35 11.62
CA ASP A 228 15.69 3.13 12.09
C ASP A 228 16.67 3.62 11.00
N PRO A 229 17.47 4.68 11.25
CA PRO A 229 18.40 5.19 10.23
C PRO A 229 19.50 4.19 9.85
N ALA A 230 19.73 3.14 10.65
CA ALA A 230 20.66 2.07 10.30
C ALA A 230 20.08 1.07 9.29
N ARG A 231 18.75 1.07 9.08
CA ARG A 231 18.03 0.07 8.26
C ARG A 231 17.22 0.69 7.14
N CYS A 232 16.58 1.83 7.39
CA CYS A 232 15.84 2.60 6.41
C CYS A 232 16.78 3.45 5.55
N ARG A 233 16.58 3.38 4.24
CA ARG A 233 17.39 4.09 3.23
C ARG A 233 16.66 5.29 2.63
N ALA A 234 15.32 5.23 2.60
CA ALA A 234 14.49 6.28 2.01
C ALA A 234 13.07 6.28 2.58
N GLY A 235 12.31 7.32 2.23
CA GLY A 235 10.88 7.42 2.50
C GLY A 235 10.52 7.80 3.94
N ARG A 236 9.23 7.66 4.28
CA ARG A 236 8.66 8.09 5.56
C ARG A 236 7.74 7.05 6.15
N LEU A 237 7.76 6.93 7.48
CA LEU A 237 6.73 6.27 8.29
C LEU A 237 5.78 7.37 8.79
N LEU A 238 4.54 7.35 8.30
CA LEU A 238 3.52 8.34 8.64
C LEU A 238 2.31 7.73 9.34
N GLU A 239 2.22 6.40 9.38
CA GLU A 239 1.20 5.66 10.11
C GLU A 239 1.68 4.27 10.51
N ALA A 240 0.88 3.60 11.36
CA ALA A 240 1.21 2.29 11.89
C ALA A 240 1.41 1.28 10.76
N VAL A 241 2.35 0.35 10.92
CA VAL A 241 2.54 -0.75 9.98
C VAL A 241 1.51 -1.83 10.29
N SER A 242 0.64 -2.11 9.33
CA SER A 242 -0.52 -2.98 9.53
C SER A 242 -0.24 -4.43 9.13
N VAL A 243 0.62 -5.09 9.90
CA VAL A 243 1.05 -6.48 9.63
C VAL A 243 0.00 -7.53 10.04
N PRO A 244 0.11 -8.79 9.56
CA PRO A 244 -0.64 -9.93 10.06
C PRO A 244 -0.56 -10.11 11.59
N ASP A 245 -1.64 -10.60 12.18
CA ASP A 245 -1.80 -10.72 13.64
C ASP A 245 -1.02 -11.90 14.24
N SER A 246 -0.62 -12.86 13.42
CA SER A 246 0.30 -13.94 13.80
C SER A 246 1.48 -13.98 12.84
N ALA A 247 2.65 -14.35 13.37
CA ALA A 247 3.82 -14.58 12.55
C ALA A 247 3.54 -15.77 11.62
N GLY A 248 3.43 -15.50 10.32
CA GLY A 248 3.50 -16.51 9.28
C GLY A 248 4.92 -17.01 9.08
N ARG A 249 5.16 -17.69 7.95
CA ARG A 249 6.51 -18.12 7.52
C ARG A 249 6.89 -17.54 6.16
N GLU A 250 6.27 -16.41 5.82
CA GLU A 250 6.38 -15.79 4.50
C GLU A 250 7.79 -15.24 4.26
N PHE A 251 8.28 -14.35 5.13
CA PHE A 251 9.65 -13.84 5.01
C PHE A 251 10.70 -14.97 5.04
N GLU A 252 10.51 -15.98 5.90
CA GLU A 252 11.40 -17.14 5.96
C GLU A 252 11.46 -17.88 4.62
N ALA A 253 10.31 -18.11 3.97
CA ALA A 253 10.24 -18.75 2.66
C ALA A 253 10.89 -17.91 1.56
N LEU A 254 10.64 -16.59 1.56
CA LEU A 254 11.23 -15.67 0.59
C LEU A 254 12.74 -15.53 0.77
N HIS A 255 13.24 -15.58 2.01
CA HIS A 255 14.67 -15.45 2.32
C HIS A 255 15.46 -16.74 2.11
N GLU A 256 14.80 -17.91 2.16
CA GLU A 256 15.42 -19.24 2.28
C GLU A 256 16.61 -19.51 1.34
N LEU A 257 16.54 -19.09 0.08
CA LEU A 257 17.58 -19.31 -0.92
C LEU A 257 18.32 -18.05 -1.36
N GLY A 258 17.97 -16.87 -0.81
CA GLY A 258 18.60 -15.59 -1.16
C GLY A 258 18.32 -15.09 -2.58
N ASP A 259 17.30 -15.64 -3.25
CA ASP A 259 16.86 -15.29 -4.59
C ASP A 259 15.91 -14.09 -4.61
N ILE A 260 15.06 -13.95 -3.59
CA ILE A 260 14.19 -12.77 -3.43
C ILE A 260 14.99 -11.62 -2.86
N PHE A 261 15.09 -10.53 -3.63
CA PHE A 261 15.85 -9.34 -3.23
C PHE A 261 14.97 -8.21 -2.70
N ALA A 262 13.66 -8.24 -2.95
CA ALA A 262 12.74 -7.19 -2.52
C ALA A 262 11.28 -7.66 -2.35
N VAL A 263 10.58 -7.03 -1.41
CA VAL A 263 9.14 -7.13 -1.18
C VAL A 263 8.55 -5.73 -1.06
N TYR A 264 7.63 -5.37 -1.95
CA TYR A 264 6.93 -4.10 -1.93
C TYR A 264 5.43 -4.25 -1.67
N CYS A 265 4.90 -3.40 -0.79
CA CYS A 265 3.50 -3.43 -0.40
C CYS A 265 2.81 -2.06 -0.47
N GLY A 266 1.47 -2.09 -0.37
CA GLY A 266 0.58 -0.94 -0.24
C GLY A 266 -0.01 -0.89 1.17
N HIS A 267 -1.34 -0.80 1.25
CA HIS A 267 -2.20 -0.93 2.43
C HIS A 267 -2.11 0.22 3.44
N ASP A 268 -0.90 0.61 3.85
CA ASP A 268 -0.69 1.79 4.70
C ASP A 268 -0.40 3.01 3.81
N HIS A 269 -1.47 3.67 3.35
CA HIS A 269 -1.50 4.68 2.28
C HIS A 269 -0.48 5.83 2.38
N ARG A 270 -0.06 6.21 3.58
CA ARG A 270 0.85 7.33 3.84
C ARG A 270 2.30 6.87 3.98
N ASN A 271 2.53 5.58 4.21
CA ASN A 271 3.86 5.03 4.33
C ASN A 271 4.55 4.98 2.96
N SER A 272 5.85 5.26 2.96
CA SER A 272 6.68 5.27 1.76
C SER A 272 8.10 4.79 2.02
N LEU A 273 8.36 4.33 3.26
CA LEU A 273 9.67 3.92 3.71
C LEU A 273 10.19 2.75 2.89
N VAL A 274 11.51 2.72 2.68
CA VAL A 274 12.24 1.59 2.11
C VAL A 274 13.43 1.32 3.02
N GLY A 275 13.58 0.08 3.45
CA GLY A 275 14.73 -0.36 4.23
C GLY A 275 15.15 -1.77 3.88
N ARG A 276 16.27 -2.22 4.44
CA ARG A 276 16.83 -3.54 4.16
C ARG A 276 16.91 -4.39 5.41
N TRP A 277 16.44 -5.63 5.32
CA TRP A 277 16.50 -6.62 6.38
C TRP A 277 16.97 -7.97 5.82
N LEU A 278 18.06 -8.52 6.37
CA LEU A 278 18.64 -9.81 5.96
C LEU A 278 18.80 -9.98 4.44
N GLY A 279 19.22 -8.92 3.74
CA GLY A 279 19.44 -8.97 2.29
C GLY A 279 18.20 -8.74 1.42
N VAL A 280 17.03 -8.52 2.02
CA VAL A 280 15.78 -8.22 1.31
C VAL A 280 15.39 -6.77 1.57
N ASP A 281 15.10 -6.02 0.51
CA ASP A 281 14.54 -4.69 0.62
C ASP A 281 13.03 -4.78 0.89
N LEU A 282 12.57 -4.13 1.96
CA LEU A 282 11.15 -4.04 2.33
C LEU A 282 10.71 -2.60 2.13
N GLY A 283 9.76 -2.36 1.22
CA GLY A 283 9.37 -1.02 0.81
C GLY A 283 7.88 -0.79 0.61
N TYR A 284 7.41 0.39 1.00
CA TYR A 284 6.05 0.82 0.73
C TYR A 284 5.92 1.61 -0.57
N THR A 285 4.82 1.39 -1.26
CA THR A 285 4.28 2.32 -2.25
C THR A 285 3.07 3.03 -1.63
N PRO A 286 3.11 4.37 -1.48
CA PRO A 286 1.99 5.11 -0.90
C PRO A 286 0.78 5.07 -1.83
N SER A 287 -0.39 5.49 -1.33
CA SER A 287 -1.61 5.48 -2.14
C SER A 287 -1.50 6.37 -3.36
N CYS A 288 -2.08 5.89 -4.46
CA CYS A 288 -2.27 6.65 -5.69
C CYS A 288 -3.65 7.35 -5.74
N GLY A 289 -4.60 6.90 -4.92
CA GLY A 289 -6.01 7.32 -4.92
C GLY A 289 -6.35 8.61 -4.17
N PHE A 290 -7.34 9.37 -4.68
CA PHE A 290 -7.81 10.63 -4.08
C PHE A 290 -9.24 10.56 -3.48
N ASN A 291 -9.83 9.36 -3.39
CA ASN A 291 -11.13 9.13 -2.73
C ASN A 291 -11.02 8.41 -1.37
N ASP A 292 -9.79 8.24 -0.86
CA ASP A 292 -9.53 7.87 0.53
C ASP A 292 -8.40 8.70 1.18
N TYR A 293 -8.15 8.44 2.47
CA TYR A 293 -7.08 9.04 3.25
C TYR A 293 -5.71 8.79 2.60
N GLY A 294 -4.74 9.67 2.86
CA GLY A 294 -3.41 9.60 2.24
C GLY A 294 -2.60 10.86 2.52
N ASP A 295 -1.35 10.93 2.04
CA ASP A 295 -0.43 12.04 2.36
C ASP A 295 -0.60 13.27 1.43
N GLY A 296 -1.84 13.68 1.20
CA GLY A 296 -2.13 14.86 0.39
C GLY A 296 -1.61 14.75 -1.05
N VAL A 297 -1.02 15.82 -1.55
CA VAL A 297 -0.32 15.84 -2.85
C VAL A 297 0.99 15.05 -2.88
N ASN A 298 1.40 14.38 -1.78
CA ASN A 298 2.54 13.47 -1.82
C ASN A 298 2.15 12.00 -2.11
N ARG A 299 0.86 11.74 -2.36
CA ARG A 299 0.39 10.52 -3.03
C ARG A 299 1.18 10.28 -4.30
N ALA A 300 1.51 9.02 -4.61
CA ALA A 300 2.48 8.71 -5.64
C ALA A 300 2.26 7.32 -6.24
N ALA A 301 2.82 7.13 -7.43
CA ALA A 301 3.20 5.81 -7.91
C ALA A 301 4.66 5.52 -7.54
N ARG A 302 5.10 4.26 -7.57
CA ARG A 302 6.50 3.90 -7.41
C ARG A 302 7.06 3.28 -8.69
N GLU A 303 8.13 3.87 -9.20
CA GLU A 303 8.86 3.33 -10.34
C GLU A 303 10.02 2.46 -9.84
N PHE A 304 10.29 1.40 -10.60
CA PHE A 304 11.43 0.51 -10.48
C PHE A 304 12.13 0.41 -11.82
N VAL A 305 13.44 0.57 -11.82
CA VAL A 305 14.30 0.38 -13.00
C VAL A 305 15.27 -0.74 -12.68
N PHE A 306 15.11 -1.86 -13.37
CA PHE A 306 15.96 -3.03 -13.26
C PHE A 306 16.99 -3.03 -14.40
N HIS A 307 18.16 -3.57 -14.13
CA HIS A 307 19.24 -3.75 -15.10
C HIS A 307 19.52 -5.25 -15.27
N GLU A 308 19.55 -5.74 -16.51
CA GLU A 308 19.58 -7.18 -16.83
C GLU A 308 20.76 -7.93 -16.17
N GLU A 309 21.92 -7.27 -16.08
CA GLU A 309 23.14 -7.84 -15.50
C GLU A 309 23.06 -7.99 -13.98
N ALA A 310 22.27 -7.13 -13.32
CA ALA A 310 22.12 -7.12 -11.86
C ALA A 310 20.72 -6.65 -11.43
N PRO A 311 19.67 -7.46 -11.62
CA PRO A 311 18.30 -7.05 -11.31
C PRO A 311 18.11 -6.66 -9.83
N ALA A 312 18.83 -7.30 -8.91
CA ALA A 312 18.79 -6.99 -7.48
C ALA A 312 19.39 -5.62 -7.10
N ALA A 313 20.13 -4.97 -8.01
CA ALA A 313 20.69 -3.63 -7.83
C ALA A 313 19.78 -2.50 -8.34
N TYR A 314 18.50 -2.81 -8.57
CA TYR A 314 17.49 -1.91 -9.12
C TYR A 314 17.45 -0.53 -8.46
N GLU A 315 17.00 0.45 -9.24
CA GLU A 315 16.71 1.79 -8.77
C GLU A 315 15.20 1.94 -8.52
N THR A 316 14.81 2.69 -7.49
CA THR A 316 13.40 3.00 -7.24
C THR A 316 13.19 4.45 -6.83
N ARG A 317 12.09 5.06 -7.29
CA ARG A 317 11.69 6.41 -6.92
C ARG A 317 10.17 6.55 -6.82
N LEU A 318 9.75 7.52 -6.02
CA LEU A 318 8.35 7.93 -5.95
C LEU A 318 8.07 8.96 -7.03
N LEU A 319 6.99 8.77 -7.76
CA LEU A 319 6.45 9.68 -8.75
C LEU A 319 5.21 10.34 -8.16
N SER A 320 5.43 11.42 -7.40
CA SER A 320 4.37 12.06 -6.59
C SER A 320 3.48 13.01 -7.39
N TYR A 321 2.23 13.17 -6.97
CA TYR A 321 1.32 14.18 -7.51
C TYR A 321 1.92 15.58 -7.45
N ARG A 322 2.59 15.93 -6.35
CA ARG A 322 3.26 17.22 -6.17
C ARG A 322 4.28 17.50 -7.27
N GLU A 323 5.11 16.51 -7.57
CA GLU A 323 6.17 16.65 -8.58
C GLU A 323 5.60 16.64 -10.01
N LEU A 324 4.62 15.78 -10.27
CA LEU A 324 4.16 15.50 -11.62
C LEU A 324 2.98 16.36 -12.08
N VAL A 325 2.10 16.75 -11.16
CA VAL A 325 0.82 17.41 -11.46
C VAL A 325 0.77 18.81 -10.84
N GLY A 326 1.12 18.93 -9.56
CA GLY A 326 1.24 20.23 -8.89
C GLY A 326 0.94 20.19 -7.39
N GLU A 327 1.06 21.35 -6.75
CA GLU A 327 1.04 21.45 -5.28
C GLU A 327 -0.37 21.49 -4.64
N LYS A 328 -1.44 21.43 -5.46
CA LYS A 328 -2.82 21.50 -4.99
C LYS A 328 -3.68 20.48 -5.73
N ALA A 329 -4.40 19.66 -4.96
CA ALA A 329 -5.49 18.83 -5.48
C ALA A 329 -6.67 19.70 -5.93
N ALA A 330 -7.51 19.18 -6.82
CA ALA A 330 -8.73 19.83 -7.29
C ALA A 330 -9.73 20.10 -6.16
N LYS A 331 -9.73 19.24 -5.12
CA LYS A 331 -10.57 19.39 -3.91
C LYS A 331 -9.68 19.60 -2.66
N PRO A 332 -9.03 20.77 -2.49
CA PRO A 332 -7.99 20.97 -1.48
C PRO A 332 -8.48 20.87 -0.03
N VAL A 333 -9.74 21.28 0.23
CA VAL A 333 -10.35 21.15 1.57
C VAL A 333 -10.57 19.68 1.91
N ARG A 334 -11.09 18.88 0.97
CA ARG A 334 -11.28 17.43 1.15
C ARG A 334 -9.94 16.74 1.42
N ASP A 335 -8.94 17.06 0.60
CA ASP A 335 -7.59 16.50 0.72
C ASP A 335 -6.94 16.82 2.07
N PHE A 336 -7.12 18.06 2.56
CA PHE A 336 -6.66 18.45 3.89
C PHE A 336 -7.25 17.55 4.98
N PHE A 337 -8.57 17.30 4.96
CA PHE A 337 -9.20 16.42 5.96
C PHE A 337 -8.74 14.96 5.83
N TYR A 338 -8.60 14.45 4.61
CA TYR A 338 -8.10 13.11 4.34
C TYR A 338 -6.70 12.85 4.90
N ARG A 339 -5.85 13.88 4.99
CA ARG A 339 -4.53 13.75 5.63
C ARG A 339 -4.61 13.46 7.14
N PHE A 340 -5.69 13.88 7.80
CA PHE A 340 -5.89 13.71 9.25
C PHE A 340 -6.87 12.59 9.59
N CYS A 341 -7.54 12.01 8.60
CA CYS A 341 -8.38 10.82 8.78
C CYS A 341 -7.57 9.72 9.48
N PRO A 342 -8.16 9.04 10.47
CA PRO A 342 -7.55 7.86 11.06
C PRO A 342 -7.48 6.74 10.01
N ALA A 343 -6.37 6.03 9.97
CA ALA A 343 -6.16 4.89 9.08
C ALA A 343 -6.91 3.65 9.56
N THR A 344 -7.04 3.48 10.88
CA THR A 344 -7.71 2.32 11.49
C THR A 344 -8.81 2.73 12.46
N LYS A 345 -9.70 1.78 12.79
CA LYS A 345 -10.75 1.97 13.80
C LYS A 345 -10.14 2.28 15.18
N GLU A 346 -9.00 1.69 15.49
CA GLU A 346 -8.25 1.89 16.74
C GLU A 346 -7.63 3.29 16.81
N GLU A 347 -7.06 3.80 15.71
CA GLU A 347 -6.60 5.19 15.64
C GLU A 347 -7.78 6.15 15.80
N ALA A 348 -8.93 5.84 15.20
CA ALA A 348 -10.14 6.63 15.33
C ALA A 348 -10.63 6.70 16.79
N ALA A 349 -10.73 5.55 17.47
CA ALA A 349 -11.11 5.46 18.87
C ALA A 349 -10.14 6.23 19.79
N GLU A 350 -8.84 6.15 19.52
CA GLU A 350 -7.84 6.92 20.26
C GLU A 350 -8.01 8.43 20.07
N LYS A 351 -8.14 8.89 18.82
CA LYS A 351 -8.32 10.32 18.51
C LYS A 351 -9.59 10.86 19.17
N ALA A 352 -10.68 10.10 19.12
CA ALA A 352 -11.93 10.45 19.81
C ALA A 352 -11.74 10.54 21.33
N GLY A 353 -11.06 9.56 21.95
CA GLY A 353 -10.76 9.56 23.39
C GLY A 353 -9.93 10.77 23.82
N ARG A 354 -8.92 11.16 23.03
CA ARG A 354 -8.12 12.38 23.30
C ARG A 354 -8.95 13.66 23.20
N ALA A 355 -9.82 13.76 22.19
CA ALA A 355 -10.71 14.92 22.03
C ALA A 355 -11.67 15.06 23.23
N LEU A 356 -12.25 13.94 23.70
CA LEU A 356 -13.11 13.92 24.90
C LEU A 356 -12.38 14.35 26.17
N LEU A 357 -11.12 13.94 26.35
CA LEU A 357 -10.31 14.39 27.48
C LEU A 357 -10.07 15.91 27.43
N LEU A 358 -9.70 16.44 26.26
CA LEU A 358 -9.48 17.88 26.06
C LEU A 358 -10.75 18.70 26.35
N THR A 359 -11.91 18.27 25.85
CA THR A 359 -13.18 18.96 26.11
C THR A 359 -13.60 18.85 27.58
N GLY A 360 -13.40 17.69 28.21
CA GLY A 360 -13.61 17.50 29.65
C GLY A 360 -12.77 18.44 30.51
N PHE A 361 -11.48 18.61 30.19
CA PHE A 361 -10.61 19.57 30.88
C PHE A 361 -11.05 21.02 30.68
N THR A 362 -11.51 21.40 29.48
CA THR A 362 -12.05 22.76 29.26
C THR A 362 -13.33 23.03 30.04
N CYS A 363 -14.23 22.04 30.17
CA CYS A 363 -15.45 22.17 30.97
C CYS A 363 -15.14 22.30 32.48
N LEU A 364 -14.18 21.52 33.00
CA LEU A 364 -13.73 21.61 34.40
C LEU A 364 -13.02 22.94 34.69
N ALA A 365 -12.16 23.41 33.79
CA ALA A 365 -11.51 24.71 33.90
C ALA A 365 -12.54 25.87 33.85
N GLY A 366 -13.55 25.79 32.99
CA GLY A 366 -14.66 26.73 32.95
C GLY A 366 -15.49 26.74 34.24
N GLY A 367 -15.79 25.56 34.79
CA GLY A 367 -16.53 25.42 36.04
C GLY A 367 -15.79 25.98 37.26
N THR A 368 -14.48 25.74 37.35
CA THR A 368 -13.63 26.28 38.43
C THR A 368 -13.46 27.80 38.32
N ALA A 369 -13.29 28.34 37.09
CA ALA A 369 -13.26 29.78 36.85
C ALA A 369 -14.59 30.46 37.23
N LEU A 370 -15.72 29.84 36.89
CA LEU A 370 -17.05 30.35 37.24
C LEU A 370 -17.30 30.32 38.76
N GLN A 371 -16.85 29.28 39.47
CA GLN A 371 -16.91 29.22 40.93
C GLN A 371 -16.02 30.29 41.58
N ALA A 372 -14.80 30.49 41.09
CA ALA A 372 -13.89 31.53 41.57
C ALA A 372 -14.47 32.94 41.36
N TYR A 373 -15.11 33.18 40.20
CA TYR A 373 -15.80 34.44 39.92
C TYR A 373 -17.00 34.66 40.87
N ARG A 374 -17.84 33.65 41.07
CA ARG A 374 -18.97 33.71 42.02
C ARG A 374 -18.53 33.96 43.46
N SER A 375 -17.41 33.38 43.90
CA SER A 375 -16.87 33.61 45.25
C SER A 375 -16.34 35.05 45.42
N ARG A 376 -15.67 35.60 44.40
CA ARG A 376 -15.24 37.01 44.38
C ARG A 376 -16.41 37.99 44.40
N LEU A 377 -17.49 37.70 43.66
CA LEU A 377 -18.73 38.49 43.70
C LEU A 377 -19.40 38.46 45.08
N ARG A 378 -19.47 37.30 45.74
CA ARG A 378 -20.00 37.17 47.11
C ARG A 378 -19.16 37.97 48.12
N LYS A 379 -17.82 37.88 48.05
CA LYS A 379 -16.92 38.67 48.92
C LYS A 379 -17.05 40.19 48.68
N ARG A 380 -17.25 40.62 47.44
CA ARG A 380 -17.51 42.04 47.10
C ARG A 380 -18.86 42.54 47.67
N LYS A 381 -19.91 41.73 47.59
CA LYS A 381 -21.22 42.06 48.19
C LYS A 381 -21.16 42.14 49.71
N GLN A 382 -20.45 41.22 50.38
CA GLN A 382 -20.26 41.27 51.84
C GLN A 382 -19.45 42.47 52.32
N ARG A 383 -18.48 42.96 51.53
CA ARG A 383 -17.73 44.19 51.84
C ARG A 383 -18.55 45.48 51.66
N LYS A 384 -19.53 45.50 50.76
CA LYS A 384 -20.41 46.67 50.53
C LYS A 384 -21.60 46.77 51.50
N GLY A 385 -21.90 45.72 52.26
CA GLY A 385 -22.95 45.73 53.29
C GLY A 385 -22.46 46.02 54.71
N ARG A 386 -21.20 46.46 54.86
CA ARG A 386 -20.56 46.77 56.16
C ARG A 386 -20.04 48.23 56.25
N SER A 387 -20.46 49.10 55.34
CA SER A 387 -20.19 50.55 55.40
C SER A 387 -21.41 51.31 55.87
#